data_AF-H0EPB4-F1
#
_entry.id   AF-H0EPB4-F1
#
_cell.length_a   1.000
_cell.length_b   1.000
_cell.length_c   1.000
_cell.angle_alpha   90.00
_cell.angle_beta   90.00
_cell.angle_gamma   90.00
#
_symmetry.space_group_name_H-M   'P 1'
#
loop_
_entity.id
_entity.type
_entity.pdbx_description
1 polymer ?
#
loop_
_entity_poly.entity_id
_entity_poly.type
_entity_poly.pdbx_seq_one_letter_code
_entity_poly.pdbx_strand_id
1 'polypeptide(L)'
;MSDRFQISEVEESDLEEIALMIQTSSTSSLSPRIVLEFRNVPRSTFLAYNLAGLRSEFNGCASSNGLAEMYKIVDSQIDKIVGFAVWGWDESVCISLDRRVGEFEGKRRDV
;
A
#
# COMPACT_ATOMS: atom_id res chain seq x y z
N MET A 1 -27.04 -3.86 -15.94
CA MET A 1 -26.39 -2.72 -15.28
C MET A 1 -24.94 -3.09 -15.16
N SER A 2 -24.01 -2.30 -15.71
CA SER A 2 -22.59 -2.51 -15.43
C SER A 2 -22.34 -2.09 -13.99
N ASP A 3 -21.72 -2.95 -13.19
CA ASP A 3 -21.31 -2.56 -11.84
C ASP A 3 -20.30 -1.42 -11.95
N ARG A 4 -20.65 -0.27 -11.39
CA ARG A 4 -19.86 0.97 -11.47
C ARG A 4 -18.47 0.76 -10.87
N PHE A 5 -18.41 0.04 -9.76
CA PHE A 5 -17.17 -0.25 -9.05
C PHE A 5 -16.78 -1.70 -9.29
N GLN A 6 -15.54 -1.91 -9.71
CA GLN A 6 -14.97 -3.22 -9.96
C GLN A 6 -13.84 -3.50 -8.98
N ILE A 7 -13.85 -4.70 -8.41
CA ILE A 7 -12.80 -5.16 -7.50
C ILE A 7 -11.90 -6.13 -8.27
N SER A 8 -10.60 -5.91 -8.23
CA SER A 8 -9.60 -6.78 -8.83
C SER A 8 -8.32 -6.79 -8.01
N GLU A 9 -7.44 -7.76 -8.26
CA GLU A 9 -6.12 -7.81 -7.64
C GLU A 9 -5.27 -6.60 -8.05
N VAL A 10 -4.40 -6.18 -7.14
CA VAL A 10 -3.40 -5.16 -7.43
C VAL A 10 -2.26 -5.77 -8.25
N GLU A 11 -1.85 -5.05 -9.29
CA GLU A 11 -0.66 -5.29 -10.09
C GLU A 11 0.44 -4.29 -9.68
N GLU A 12 1.70 -4.61 -10.00
CA GLU A 12 2.82 -3.73 -9.66
C GLU A 12 2.70 -2.33 -10.30
N SER A 13 2.09 -2.25 -11.49
CA SER A 13 1.82 -0.97 -12.19
C SER A 13 0.81 -0.08 -11.47
N ASP A 14 -0.02 -0.62 -10.58
CA ASP A 14 -1.03 0.17 -9.86
C ASP A 14 -0.44 0.92 -8.64
N LEU A 15 0.74 0.51 -8.16
CA LEU A 15 1.27 0.94 -6.87
C LEU A 15 1.47 2.46 -6.79
N GLU A 16 1.86 3.11 -7.88
CA GLU A 16 2.03 4.56 -7.93
C GLU A 16 0.69 5.29 -7.86
N GLU A 17 -0.34 4.81 -8.56
CA GLU A 17 -1.69 5.38 -8.50
C GLU A 17 -2.31 5.21 -7.10
N ILE A 18 -2.14 4.04 -6.49
CA ILE A 18 -2.59 3.79 -5.11
C ILE A 18 -1.85 4.72 -4.13
N ALA A 19 -0.54 4.92 -4.29
CA ALA A 19 0.23 5.81 -3.43
C ALA A 19 -0.27 7.27 -3.52
N LEU A 20 -0.61 7.73 -4.73
CA LEU A 20 -1.18 9.06 -4.98
C LEU A 20 -2.59 9.19 -4.37
N MET A 21 -3.41 8.14 -4.46
CA MET A 21 -4.73 8.09 -3.82
C MET A 21 -4.62 8.17 -2.29
N ILE A 22 -3.70 7.41 -1.69
CA ILE A 22 -3.42 7.46 -0.23
C ILE A 22 -2.96 8.85 0.17
N GLN A 23 -2.03 9.45 -0.57
CA GLN A 23 -1.59 10.81 -0.28
C GLN A 23 -2.74 11.81 -0.35
N THR A 24 -3.59 11.72 -1.38
CA THR A 24 -4.72 12.64 -1.57
C THR A 24 -5.73 12.51 -0.43
N SER A 25 -6.11 11.29 -0.07
CA SER A 25 -7.02 11.04 1.06
C SER A 25 -6.41 11.49 2.40
N SER A 26 -5.14 11.18 2.62
CA SER A 26 -4.39 11.50 3.86
C SER A 26 -4.08 12.98 4.05
N THR A 27 -3.94 13.75 2.97
CA THR A 27 -3.62 15.18 3.01
C THR A 27 -4.85 16.07 2.78
N SER A 28 -6.00 15.46 2.49
CA SER A 28 -7.30 16.12 2.54
C SER A 28 -7.81 16.21 3.98
N SER A 29 -8.82 17.04 4.23
CA SER A 29 -9.52 17.13 5.52
C SER A 29 -10.20 15.83 5.97
N LEU A 30 -10.13 14.76 5.18
CA LEU A 30 -10.74 13.46 5.44
C LEU A 30 -10.01 12.64 6.51
N SER A 31 -8.75 12.98 6.86
CA SER A 31 -8.05 12.38 8.00
C SER A 31 -7.29 13.41 8.84
N PRO A 32 -7.98 14.10 9.77
CA PRO A 32 -7.37 15.14 10.61
C PRO A 32 -6.14 14.66 11.37
N ARG A 33 -6.11 13.39 11.80
CA ARG A 33 -4.95 12.81 12.50
C ARG A 33 -3.73 12.72 11.60
N ILE A 34 -3.86 12.17 10.39
CA ILE A 34 -2.74 11.99 9.45
C ILE A 34 -2.24 13.37 8.99
N VAL A 35 -3.15 14.31 8.73
CA VAL A 35 -2.79 15.69 8.40
C VAL A 35 -1.94 16.31 9.50
N LEU A 36 -2.29 16.12 10.79
CA LEU A 36 -1.52 16.66 11.91
C LEU A 36 -0.17 15.97 12.09
N GLU A 37 -0.14 14.64 11.99
CA GLU A 37 1.05 13.81 12.20
C GLU A 37 2.11 14.08 11.14
N PHE A 38 1.69 14.31 9.88
CA PHE A 38 2.60 14.52 8.74
C PHE A 38 2.59 15.96 8.21
N ARG A 39 2.07 16.94 8.96
CA ARG A 39 1.90 18.34 8.51
C ARG A 39 3.17 19.00 7.95
N ASN A 40 4.33 18.59 8.45
CA ASN A 40 5.64 19.16 8.09
C ASN A 40 6.43 18.29 7.11
N VAL A 41 5.87 17.16 6.67
CA VAL A 41 6.54 16.27 5.72
C VAL A 41 6.27 16.77 4.30
N PRO A 42 7.32 16.98 3.47
CA PRO A 42 7.13 17.34 2.07
C PRO A 42 6.28 16.29 1.36
N ARG A 43 5.36 16.74 0.50
CA ARG A 43 4.44 15.85 -0.25
C ARG A 43 5.19 14.76 -1.03
N SER A 44 6.33 15.09 -1.63
CA SER A 44 7.18 14.12 -2.35
C SER A 44 7.75 13.05 -1.42
N THR A 45 8.18 13.43 -0.22
CA THR A 45 8.67 12.50 0.80
C THR A 45 7.55 11.60 1.29
N PHE A 46 6.35 12.15 1.51
CA PHE A 46 5.19 11.37 1.91
C PHE A 46 4.75 10.38 0.83
N LEU A 47 4.78 10.79 -0.45
CA LEU A 47 4.53 9.89 -1.59
C LEU A 47 5.53 8.73 -1.62
N ALA A 48 6.82 9.03 -1.45
CA ALA A 48 7.87 8.03 -1.45
C ALA A 48 7.69 7.01 -0.31
N TYR A 49 7.28 7.46 0.88
CA TYR A 49 6.95 6.57 1.99
C TYR A 49 5.73 5.68 1.69
N ASN A 50 4.65 6.24 1.15
CA ASN A 50 3.47 5.47 0.77
C ASN A 50 3.82 4.40 -0.29
N LEU A 51 4.60 4.77 -1.31
CA LEU A 51 5.03 3.83 -2.35
C LEU A 51 5.93 2.73 -1.79
N ALA A 52 6.86 3.07 -0.88
CA ALA A 52 7.71 2.08 -0.22
C ALA A 52 6.90 1.11 0.64
N GLY A 53 5.93 1.61 1.41
CA GLY A 53 5.01 0.80 2.20
C GLY A 53 4.19 -0.15 1.32
N LEU A 54 3.56 0.37 0.26
CA LEU A 54 2.78 -0.42 -0.69
C LEU A 54 3.62 -1.51 -1.37
N ARG A 55 4.87 -1.21 -1.76
CA ARG A 55 5.79 -2.21 -2.30
C ARG A 55 6.10 -3.31 -1.29
N SER A 56 6.23 -2.97 0.00
CA SER A 56 6.44 -3.95 1.06
C SER A 56 5.23 -4.88 1.18
N GLU A 57 4.02 -4.31 1.26
CA GLU A 57 2.76 -5.07 1.34
C GLU A 57 2.54 -5.96 0.12
N PHE A 58 2.73 -5.42 -1.08
CA PHE A 58 2.61 -6.15 -2.35
C PHE A 58 3.55 -7.36 -2.40
N ASN A 59 4.82 -7.15 -2.05
CA ASN A 59 5.82 -8.22 -1.98
C ASN A 59 5.50 -9.25 -0.89
N GLY A 60 4.92 -8.81 0.23
CA GLY A 60 4.42 -9.67 1.29
C GLY A 60 3.33 -10.59 0.78
N CYS A 61 2.30 -10.02 0.16
CA CYS A 61 1.18 -10.76 -0.45
C CYS A 61 1.68 -11.77 -1.49
N ALA A 62 2.55 -11.35 -2.41
CA ALA A 62 3.12 -12.22 -3.44
C ALA A 62 3.91 -13.42 -2.87
N SER A 63 4.53 -13.26 -1.70
CA SER A 63 5.26 -14.34 -1.03
C SER A 63 4.44 -15.18 -0.06
N SER A 64 3.22 -14.75 0.23
CA SER A 64 2.40 -15.33 1.29
C SER A 64 1.81 -16.70 0.92
N ASN A 65 1.95 -17.12 -0.35
CA ASN A 65 1.29 -18.31 -0.90
C ASN A 65 -0.24 -18.31 -0.68
N GLY A 66 -0.88 -17.15 -0.84
CA GLY A 66 -2.34 -16.99 -0.70
C GLY A 66 -2.81 -16.74 0.75
N LEU A 67 -1.89 -16.55 1.69
CA LEU A 67 -2.24 -16.17 3.07
C LEU A 67 -2.51 -14.66 3.20
N ALA A 68 -2.13 -13.86 2.20
CA ALA A 68 -2.43 -12.44 2.15
C ALA A 68 -2.71 -11.99 0.72
N GLU A 69 -3.64 -11.06 0.59
CA GLU A 69 -4.15 -10.59 -0.69
C GLU A 69 -4.28 -9.06 -0.68
N MET A 70 -4.11 -8.48 -1.86
CA MET A 70 -4.20 -7.04 -2.05
C MET A 70 -5.13 -6.76 -3.23
N TYR A 71 -6.16 -5.95 -2.97
CA TYR A 71 -7.21 -5.63 -3.94
C TYR A 71 -7.31 -4.13 -4.17
N LYS A 72 -7.65 -3.76 -5.40
CA LYS A 72 -8.04 -2.41 -5.81
C LYS A 72 -9.52 -2.34 -6.13
N ILE A 73 -10.09 -1.16 -5.96
CA ILE A 73 -11.44 -0.83 -6.39
C ILE A 73 -11.33 0.23 -7.49
N VAL A 74 -11.80 -0.07 -8.69
CA VAL A 74 -11.78 0.83 -9.85
C VAL A 74 -13.19 1.37 -10.10
N ASP A 75 -13.35 2.70 -10.20
CA ASP A 75 -14.59 3.32 -10.69
C ASP A 75 -14.57 3.38 -12.22
N SER A 76 -15.33 2.50 -12.85
CA SER A 76 -15.41 2.36 -14.32
C SER A 76 -15.92 3.61 -15.04
N GLN A 77 -16.55 4.57 -14.35
CA GLN A 77 -16.99 5.81 -14.98
C GLN A 77 -15.86 6.81 -15.21
N ILE A 78 -14.83 6.78 -14.36
CA ILE A 78 -13.70 7.71 -14.39
C ILE A 78 -12.36 7.02 -14.67
N ASP A 79 -12.37 5.69 -14.73
CA ASP A 79 -11.21 4.83 -14.97
C ASP A 79 -10.06 5.12 -14.00
N LYS A 80 -10.39 5.11 -12.70
CA LYS A 80 -9.44 5.37 -11.60
C LYS A 80 -9.61 4.40 -10.46
N ILE A 81 -8.50 4.12 -9.79
CA ILE A 81 -8.49 3.45 -8.49
C ILE A 81 -9.05 4.43 -7.44
N VAL A 82 -10.15 4.03 -6.80
CA VAL A 82 -10.86 4.80 -5.77
C VAL A 82 -10.80 4.15 -4.39
N GLY A 83 -10.25 2.95 -4.29
CA GLY A 83 -10.04 2.25 -3.04
C GLY A 83 -8.98 1.17 -3.17
N PHE A 84 -8.39 0.81 -2.03
CA PHE A 84 -7.49 -0.33 -1.92
C PHE A 84 -7.70 -1.02 -0.58
N ALA A 85 -7.39 -2.30 -0.52
CA ALA A 85 -7.34 -3.06 0.72
C ALA A 85 -6.20 -4.07 0.65
N VAL A 86 -5.50 -4.25 1.77
CA VAL A 86 -4.58 -5.35 2.01
C VAL A 86 -5.19 -6.16 3.15
N TRP A 87 -5.26 -7.47 2.98
CA TRP A 87 -5.80 -8.37 4.00
C TRP A 87 -4.89 -9.58 4.18
N GLY A 88 -4.63 -9.93 5.44
CA GLY A 88 -3.95 -11.17 5.81
C GLY A 88 -4.95 -12.12 6.47
N TRP A 89 -4.95 -13.38 6.02
CA TRP A 89 -5.82 -14.44 6.52
C TRP A 89 -5.20 -15.21 7.69
N ASP A 90 -3.89 -15.06 7.90
CA ASP A 90 -3.12 -15.81 8.91
C ASP A 90 -2.21 -14.87 9.72
N GLU A 91 -2.10 -15.11 11.03
CA GLU A 91 -1.27 -14.31 11.95
C GLU A 91 0.22 -14.33 11.57
N SER A 92 0.69 -15.40 10.92
CA SER A 92 2.06 -15.50 10.40
C SER A 92 2.38 -14.50 9.28
N VAL A 93 1.36 -13.97 8.59
CA VAL A 93 1.52 -12.90 7.60
C VAL A 93 2.07 -11.65 8.26
N CYS A 94 1.52 -11.26 9.42
CA CYS A 94 1.99 -10.10 10.19
C CYS A 94 3.48 -10.22 10.56
N ILE A 95 3.96 -11.44 10.82
CA ILE A 95 5.36 -11.72 11.20
C ILE A 95 6.28 -11.71 9.97
N SER A 96 5.80 -12.17 8.80
CA SER A 96 6.60 -12.26 7.58
C SER A 96 6.91 -10.92 6.92
N LEU A 97 5.99 -9.93 7.05
CA LEU A 97 6.21 -8.56 6.62
C LEU A 97 7.34 -7.89 7.42
N ASP A 98 7.42 -8.14 8.73
CA ASP A 98 8.48 -7.63 9.60
C ASP A 98 9.85 -8.30 9.35
N ARG A 99 9.86 -9.60 9.04
CA ARG A 99 11.11 -10.38 8.97
C ARG A 99 12.06 -9.95 7.85
N ARG A 100 11.53 -9.44 6.72
CA ARG A 100 12.38 -8.96 5.62
C ARG A 100 13.08 -7.63 5.89
N VAL A 101 12.60 -6.84 6.84
CA VAL A 101 13.32 -5.63 7.30
C VAL A 101 14.57 -6.03 8.08
N GLY A 102 14.48 -7.09 8.90
CA GLY A 102 15.61 -7.62 9.66
C GLY A 102 16.70 -8.30 8.82
N GLU A 103 16.35 -8.89 7.67
CA GLU A 103 17.35 -9.52 6.78
C GLU A 103 18.20 -8.52 5.98
N PHE A 104 17.69 -7.29 5.77
CA PHE A 104 18.48 -6.21 5.17
C PHE A 104 19.53 -5.63 6.12
N GLU A 105 19.29 -5.68 7.45
CA GLU A 105 20.28 -5.27 8.46
C GLU A 105 21.38 -6.33 8.67
N GLY A 106 21.10 -7.60 8.36
CA GLY A 106 22.05 -8.71 8.48
C GLY A 106 23.17 -8.74 7.42
N LYS A 107 23.08 -7.93 6.35
CA LYS A 107 24.10 -7.87 5.28
C LYS A 107 25.01 -6.64 5.32
N ARG A 108 24.93 -5.79 6.36
CA ARG A 108 25.87 -4.67 6.58
C ARG A 108 26.83 -4.93 7.74
N ARG A 109 27.53 -6.06 7.74
CA ARG A 109 28.82 -6.22 8.43
C ARG A 109 29.61 -7.24 7.62
N ASP A 110 30.46 -6.74 6.72
CA ASP A 110 31.67 -7.38 6.18
C ASP A 110 32.12 -6.59 4.94
N VAL A 111 32.53 -5.32 5.16
CA VAL A 111 33.57 -4.61 4.39
C VAL A 111 34.29 -3.70 5.37
#